data_AF-A0A950SBY2-F1
#
_entry.id   AF-A0A950SBY2-F1
#
_cell.length_a   1.000
_cell.length_b   1.000
_cell.length_c   1.000
_cell.angle_alpha   90.00
_cell.angle_beta   90.00
_cell.angle_gamma   90.00
#
_symmetry.space_group_name_H-M   'P 1'
#
loop_
_entity.id
_entity.type
_entity.pdbx_description
1 polymer ?
#
loop_
_entity_poly.entity_id
_entity_poly.type
_entity_poly.pdbx_seq_one_letter_code
_entity_poly.pdbx_strand_id
1 'polypeptide(L)'
;MPTSEARSRVEVMTAGANRGARLMQPAIANFNRASARFALAPIYVDPVPERALALVREGARRGVTATAVEARIEDVLSSEDRSHSPLIVSVDNPYAVASALESAEGRPVLVYLLVRMPSQELMGIRAVIRSDDDRERELAARFFRALGKLTARSGASAVVGVDGRPEHIALEPAYRAWFAEHMQSNMTKLVANIAPENDPLEITVDGRKTMSLMVKESGPAWSDPSELARAIVEHPLMPITRGRDFAIGEIGPDGVRMHVLRVRATDGKPAINARAVVTPEEYRAANSEERDSIRRELATVMSRSALATLVVTLALFTTD
;
A
#
# COMPACT_ATOMS: atom_id res chain seq x y z
N MET A 1 -19.48 19.71 -30.45
CA MET A 1 -19.03 19.45 -29.06
C MET A 1 -20.24 19.01 -28.27
N PRO A 2 -20.20 17.87 -27.59
CA PRO A 2 -21.34 17.45 -26.77
C PRO A 2 -21.55 18.49 -25.67
N THR A 3 -22.77 18.99 -25.56
CA THR A 3 -23.24 19.86 -24.49
C THR A 3 -23.08 19.13 -23.16
N SER A 4 -22.38 19.76 -22.21
CA SER A 4 -22.16 19.27 -20.85
C SER A 4 -23.48 19.02 -20.13
N GLU A 5 -24.05 17.82 -20.26
CA GLU A 5 -24.90 17.28 -19.20
C GLU A 5 -24.09 17.33 -17.91
N ALA A 6 -24.66 17.94 -16.86
CA ALA A 6 -23.96 18.18 -15.61
C ALA A 6 -23.61 16.83 -14.97
N ARG A 7 -22.35 16.43 -15.06
CA ARG A 7 -21.82 15.22 -14.41
C ARG A 7 -22.22 15.21 -12.93
N SER A 8 -22.66 14.05 -12.44
CA SER A 8 -22.99 13.90 -11.03
C SER A 8 -21.73 14.05 -10.19
N ARG A 9 -21.73 15.01 -9.28
CA ARG A 9 -20.63 15.21 -8.34
C ARG A 9 -20.70 14.13 -7.26
N VAL A 10 -19.57 13.47 -7.02
CA VAL A 10 -19.45 12.41 -6.02
C VAL A 10 -18.41 12.85 -5.00
N GLU A 11 -18.82 13.01 -3.75
CA GLU A 11 -17.88 13.24 -2.67
C GLU A 11 -17.16 11.93 -2.34
N VAL A 12 -15.83 11.99 -2.26
CA VAL A 12 -14.99 10.82 -1.94
C VAL A 12 -14.10 11.21 -0.77
N MET A 13 -14.20 10.50 0.34
CA MET A 13 -13.31 10.76 1.47
C MET A 13 -11.95 10.15 1.18
N THR A 14 -10.90 10.87 1.54
CA THR A 14 -9.51 10.42 1.39
C THR A 14 -8.82 10.49 2.74
N ALA A 15 -8.49 9.33 3.29
CA ALA A 15 -7.79 9.22 4.57
C ALA A 15 -6.31 9.54 4.37
N GLY A 16 -5.84 10.59 5.03
CA GLY A 16 -4.49 11.14 4.91
C GLY A 16 -4.35 12.11 3.73
N ALA A 17 -3.55 13.15 3.95
CA ALA A 17 -3.24 14.18 2.95
C ALA A 17 -1.72 14.33 2.72
N ASN A 18 -0.98 13.22 2.86
CA ASN A 18 0.47 13.18 2.76
C ASN A 18 0.95 12.81 1.33
N ARG A 19 2.17 12.24 1.22
CA ARG A 19 2.78 11.81 -0.05
C ARG A 19 1.87 10.87 -0.85
N GLY A 20 1.22 9.89 -0.20
CA GLY A 20 0.36 8.92 -0.87
C GLY A 20 -0.81 9.59 -1.59
N ALA A 21 -1.60 10.37 -0.86
CA ALA A 21 -2.74 11.11 -1.42
C ALA A 21 -2.31 12.14 -2.48
N ARG A 22 -1.19 12.85 -2.27
CA ARG A 22 -0.62 13.77 -3.26
C ARG A 22 -0.31 13.09 -4.58
N LEU A 23 0.34 11.93 -4.54
CA LEU A 23 0.70 11.18 -5.74
C LEU A 23 -0.51 10.50 -6.42
N MET A 24 -1.65 10.39 -5.73
CA MET A 24 -2.90 9.90 -6.30
C MET A 24 -3.75 11.00 -6.96
N GLN A 25 -3.49 12.28 -6.72
CA GLN A 25 -4.25 13.38 -7.36
C GLN A 25 -4.29 13.31 -8.90
N PRO A 26 -3.19 12.97 -9.61
CA PRO A 26 -3.24 12.80 -11.05
C PRO A 26 -4.24 11.73 -11.50
N ALA A 27 -4.41 10.65 -10.72
CA ALA A 27 -5.38 9.60 -11.01
C ALA A 27 -6.82 10.12 -10.89
N ILE A 28 -7.11 10.90 -9.83
CA ILE A 28 -8.42 11.55 -9.65
C ILE A 28 -8.70 12.53 -10.79
N ALA A 29 -7.71 13.37 -11.15
CA ALA A 29 -7.83 14.29 -12.27
C ALA A 29 -8.07 13.54 -13.59
N ASN A 30 -7.40 12.40 -13.80
CA ASN A 30 -7.59 11.57 -14.97
C ASN A 30 -8.99 10.95 -15.03
N PHE A 31 -9.46 10.40 -13.92
CA PHE A 31 -10.84 9.91 -13.81
C PHE A 31 -11.85 11.01 -14.14
N ASN A 32 -11.67 12.21 -13.58
CA ASN A 32 -12.54 13.35 -13.86
C ASN A 32 -12.45 13.82 -15.31
N ARG A 33 -11.39 13.55 -16.07
CA ARG A 33 -11.35 13.84 -17.51
C ARG A 33 -12.02 12.74 -18.34
N ALA A 34 -11.83 11.48 -17.95
CA ALA A 34 -12.31 10.33 -18.71
C ALA A 34 -13.79 9.99 -18.45
N SER A 35 -14.29 10.26 -17.24
CA SER A 35 -15.64 9.92 -16.85
C SER A 35 -16.66 10.89 -17.44
N ALA A 36 -17.57 10.37 -18.26
CA ALA A 36 -18.70 11.11 -18.81
C ALA A 36 -19.83 11.30 -17.80
N ARG A 37 -19.90 10.48 -16.73
CA ARG A 37 -21.03 10.43 -15.80
C ARG A 37 -20.75 11.08 -14.45
N PHE A 38 -19.55 10.89 -13.92
CA PHE A 38 -19.21 11.29 -12.55
C PHE A 38 -18.02 12.25 -12.52
N ALA A 39 -18.05 13.18 -11.56
CA ALA A 39 -16.90 13.99 -11.19
C ALA A 39 -16.62 13.81 -9.69
N LEU A 40 -15.46 13.25 -9.37
CA LEU A 40 -15.02 13.07 -8.00
C LEU A 40 -14.62 14.41 -7.39
N ALA A 41 -15.13 14.67 -6.19
CA ALA A 41 -14.77 15.80 -5.37
C ALA A 41 -14.18 15.27 -4.05
N PRO A 42 -12.85 15.05 -4.00
CA PRO A 42 -12.23 14.47 -2.82
C PRO A 42 -12.33 15.39 -1.61
N ILE A 43 -12.58 14.78 -0.45
CA ILE A 43 -12.50 15.39 0.86
C ILE A 43 -11.24 14.83 1.53
N TYR A 44 -10.20 15.65 1.61
CA TYR A 44 -8.93 15.26 2.25
C TYR A 44 -9.07 15.41 3.76
N VAL A 45 -8.90 14.32 4.48
CA VAL A 45 -9.00 14.27 5.94
C VAL A 45 -7.62 13.94 6.51
N ASP A 46 -7.01 14.86 7.25
CA ASP A 46 -5.71 14.65 7.89
C ASP A 46 -5.67 15.38 9.24
N PRO A 47 -5.21 14.74 10.32
CA PRO A 47 -5.18 15.38 11.65
C PRO A 47 -4.05 16.38 11.80
N VAL A 48 -3.09 16.44 10.86
CA VAL A 48 -1.97 17.40 10.94
C VAL A 48 -2.38 18.71 10.27
N PRO A 49 -2.27 19.85 11.00
CA PRO A 49 -2.64 21.15 10.48
C PRO A 49 -2.03 21.46 9.11
N GLU A 50 -2.80 22.14 8.27
CA GLU A 50 -2.48 22.60 6.92
C GLU A 50 -2.21 21.51 5.86
N ARG A 51 -2.08 20.22 6.22
CA ARG A 51 -1.77 19.16 5.24
C ARG A 51 -2.91 18.97 4.23
N ALA A 52 -4.12 18.79 4.72
CA ALA A 52 -5.31 18.66 3.87
C ALA A 52 -5.51 19.90 3.00
N LEU A 53 -5.34 21.10 3.59
CA LEU A 53 -5.51 22.36 2.87
C LEU A 53 -4.46 22.57 1.78
N ALA A 54 -3.19 22.26 2.06
CA ALA A 54 -2.12 22.30 1.06
C ALA A 54 -2.41 21.36 -0.11
N LEU A 55 -2.96 20.18 0.17
CA LEU A 55 -3.31 19.21 -0.85
C LEU A 55 -4.51 19.68 -1.70
N VAL A 56 -5.51 20.33 -1.12
CA VAL A 56 -6.60 20.98 -1.88
C VAL A 56 -6.04 22.05 -2.82
N ARG A 57 -5.13 22.91 -2.35
CA ARG A 57 -4.50 23.95 -3.19
C ARG A 57 -3.72 23.35 -4.35
N GLU A 58 -3.02 22.24 -4.15
CA GLU A 58 -2.35 21.51 -5.24
C GLU A 58 -3.37 20.90 -6.23
N GLY A 59 -4.44 20.29 -5.72
CA GLY A 59 -5.50 19.68 -6.52
C GLY A 59 -6.20 20.70 -7.43
N ALA A 60 -6.43 21.91 -6.93
CA ALA A 60 -7.02 23.01 -7.70
C ALA A 60 -6.19 23.35 -8.95
N ARG A 61 -4.85 23.33 -8.85
CA ARG A 61 -3.95 23.55 -10.01
C ARG A 61 -4.07 22.44 -11.07
N ARG A 62 -4.60 21.28 -10.69
CA ARG A 62 -4.84 20.11 -11.56
C ARG A 62 -6.30 20.01 -12.02
N GLY A 63 -7.15 20.98 -11.68
CA GLY A 63 -8.58 20.96 -12.01
C GLY A 63 -9.40 20.00 -11.14
N VAL A 64 -8.92 19.64 -9.95
CA VAL A 64 -9.64 18.79 -9.00
C VAL A 64 -10.28 19.67 -7.93
N THR A 65 -11.61 19.75 -7.93
CA THR A 65 -12.38 20.39 -6.85
C THR A 65 -12.33 19.52 -5.61
N ALA A 66 -11.79 20.03 -4.52
CA ALA A 66 -11.60 19.28 -3.28
C ALA A 66 -11.89 20.15 -2.05
N THR A 67 -12.15 19.50 -0.92
CA THR A 67 -12.27 20.15 0.40
C THR A 67 -11.29 19.55 1.38
N ALA A 68 -10.94 20.31 2.41
CA ALA A 68 -10.02 19.91 3.46
C ALA A 68 -10.77 19.82 4.79
N VAL A 69 -10.45 18.79 5.57
CA VAL A 69 -10.93 18.61 6.94
C VAL A 69 -9.72 18.25 7.81
N GLU A 70 -9.48 19.05 8.84
CA GLU A 70 -8.45 18.79 9.84
C GLU A 70 -9.04 17.95 10.97
N ALA A 71 -8.96 16.63 10.84
CA ALA A 71 -9.50 15.67 11.80
C ALA A 71 -8.85 14.30 11.60
N ARG A 72 -9.07 13.38 12.54
CA ARG A 72 -8.80 11.97 12.29
C ARG A 72 -9.89 11.40 11.39
N ILE A 73 -9.55 10.39 10.59
CA ILE A 73 -10.52 9.84 9.64
C ILE A 73 -11.69 9.17 10.39
N GLU A 74 -11.41 8.51 11.50
CA GLU A 74 -12.38 7.83 12.36
C GLU A 74 -13.45 8.79 12.90
N ASP A 75 -13.03 10.01 13.27
CA ASP A 75 -13.93 11.06 13.77
C ASP A 75 -14.85 11.59 12.66
N VAL A 76 -14.41 11.57 11.41
CA VAL A 76 -15.22 12.01 10.26
C VAL A 76 -16.15 10.90 9.78
N LEU A 77 -15.69 9.65 9.80
CA LEU A 77 -16.45 8.49 9.34
C LEU A 77 -17.67 8.20 10.21
N SER A 78 -17.58 8.51 11.50
CA SER A 78 -18.67 8.37 12.48
C SER A 78 -19.75 9.45 12.38
N SER A 79 -19.60 10.47 11.52
CA SER A 79 -20.64 11.47 11.30
C SER A 79 -21.68 11.01 10.27
N GLU A 80 -22.97 11.17 10.59
CA GLU A 80 -24.10 10.72 9.75
C GLU A 80 -24.14 11.41 8.38
N ASP A 81 -23.69 12.67 8.31
CA ASP A 81 -23.79 13.54 7.12
C ASP A 81 -23.10 12.98 5.87
N ARG A 82 -22.25 11.96 6.02
CA ARG A 82 -21.44 11.43 4.91
C ARG A 82 -21.54 9.94 4.73
N SER A 83 -22.45 9.24 5.42
CA SER A 83 -22.53 7.77 5.59
C SER A 83 -22.31 6.90 4.35
N HIS A 84 -22.57 7.39 3.14
CA HIS A 84 -22.48 6.61 1.89
C HIS A 84 -21.33 7.00 0.93
N SER A 85 -20.54 8.01 1.28
CA SER A 85 -19.44 8.44 0.40
C SER A 85 -18.33 7.37 0.33
N PRO A 86 -17.81 7.02 -0.87
CA PRO A 86 -16.68 6.13 -1.00
C PRO A 86 -15.45 6.63 -0.22
N LEU A 87 -14.68 5.71 0.32
CA LEU A 87 -13.46 5.98 1.06
C LEU A 87 -12.25 5.51 0.27
N ILE A 88 -11.26 6.39 0.08
CA ILE A 88 -9.92 6.05 -0.37
C ILE A 88 -8.99 6.15 0.84
N VAL A 89 -8.31 5.06 1.16
CA VAL A 89 -7.29 5.00 2.20
C VAL A 89 -5.92 4.97 1.52
N SER A 90 -5.15 6.03 1.67
CA SER A 90 -3.80 6.16 1.09
C SER A 90 -2.79 6.61 2.14
N VAL A 91 -2.86 5.98 3.31
CA VAL A 91 -1.95 6.20 4.44
C VAL A 91 -0.83 5.16 4.42
N ASP A 92 0.39 5.60 4.69
CA ASP A 92 1.57 4.74 4.68
C ASP A 92 1.77 4.03 6.04
N ASN A 93 0.68 3.62 6.70
CA ASN A 93 0.69 2.95 8.01
C ASN A 93 -0.42 1.89 8.06
N PRO A 94 -0.09 0.58 8.16
CA PRO A 94 -1.10 -0.48 8.20
C PRO A 94 -2.09 -0.37 9.36
N TYR A 95 -1.69 0.14 10.52
CA TYR A 95 -2.64 0.34 11.63
C TYR A 95 -3.70 1.38 11.31
N ALA A 96 -3.31 2.48 10.67
CA ALA A 96 -4.25 3.51 10.25
C ALA A 96 -5.20 2.99 9.15
N VAL A 97 -4.71 2.10 8.27
CA VAL A 97 -5.56 1.38 7.31
C VAL A 97 -6.59 0.53 8.04
N ALA A 98 -6.16 -0.27 9.03
CA ALA A 98 -7.06 -1.12 9.80
C ALA A 98 -8.13 -0.32 10.55
N SER A 99 -7.75 0.75 11.26
CA SER A 99 -8.70 1.62 11.96
C SER A 99 -9.71 2.28 11.02
N ALA A 100 -9.25 2.70 9.83
CA ALA A 100 -10.14 3.29 8.82
C ALA A 100 -11.14 2.26 8.29
N LEU A 101 -10.72 1.01 8.05
CA LEU A 101 -11.61 -0.08 7.63
C LEU A 101 -12.65 -0.42 8.69
N GLU A 102 -12.25 -0.51 9.96
CA GLU A 102 -13.15 -0.78 11.08
C GLU A 102 -14.20 0.33 11.27
N SER A 103 -13.86 1.56 10.89
CA SER A 103 -14.75 2.73 10.99
C SER A 103 -15.57 2.96 9.69
N ALA A 104 -15.35 2.18 8.64
CA ALA A 104 -15.94 2.39 7.32
C ALA A 104 -17.20 1.54 7.08
N GLU A 105 -17.99 1.29 8.12
CA GLU A 105 -19.21 0.49 8.03
C GLU A 105 -20.16 1.01 6.94
N GLY A 106 -20.70 0.10 6.11
CA GLY A 106 -21.65 0.44 5.05
C GLY A 106 -21.07 1.26 3.89
N ARG A 107 -19.74 1.42 3.80
CA ARG A 107 -19.08 2.25 2.77
C ARG A 107 -18.24 1.41 1.82
N PRO A 108 -18.21 1.74 0.52
CA PRO A 108 -17.22 1.15 -0.37
C PRO A 108 -15.84 1.77 -0.08
N VAL A 109 -14.80 0.93 -0.04
CA VAL A 109 -13.43 1.32 0.33
C VAL A 109 -12.43 0.89 -0.74
N LEU A 110 -11.51 1.79 -1.06
CA LEU A 110 -10.28 1.51 -1.80
C LEU A 110 -9.09 1.72 -0.88
N VAL A 111 -8.19 0.75 -0.80
CA VAL A 111 -6.97 0.84 0.02
C VAL A 111 -5.75 0.82 -0.89
N TYR A 112 -4.77 1.67 -0.61
CA TYR A 112 -3.47 1.70 -1.28
C TYR A 112 -2.35 1.83 -0.25
N LEU A 113 -1.52 0.79 -0.12
CA LEU A 113 -0.46 0.72 0.87
C LEU A 113 0.86 0.27 0.24
N LEU A 114 1.95 0.95 0.58
CA LEU A 114 3.31 0.51 0.30
C LEU A 114 3.97 0.03 1.60
N VAL A 115 4.61 -1.13 1.53
CA VAL A 115 5.27 -1.77 2.68
C VAL A 115 6.67 -2.21 2.28
N ARG A 116 7.66 -1.88 3.10
CA ARG A 116 8.99 -2.48 3.01
C ARG A 116 8.97 -3.81 3.73
N MET A 117 9.28 -4.92 3.06
CA MET A 117 9.34 -6.27 3.63
C MET A 117 10.62 -6.49 4.45
N PRO A 118 10.71 -7.55 5.30
CA PRO A 118 11.96 -7.90 5.98
C PRO A 118 13.08 -8.27 5.00
N SER A 119 12.72 -8.80 3.82
CA SER A 119 13.64 -9.03 2.69
C SER A 119 14.20 -7.73 2.10
N GLN A 120 13.79 -6.57 2.63
CA GLN A 120 14.07 -5.23 2.12
C GLN A 120 13.44 -4.91 0.76
N GLU A 121 12.62 -5.80 0.21
CA GLU A 121 11.86 -5.53 -1.00
C GLU A 121 10.66 -4.61 -0.72
N LEU A 122 10.26 -3.83 -1.72
CA LEU A 122 9.05 -3.03 -1.68
C LEU A 122 7.86 -3.89 -2.11
N MET A 123 6.80 -3.89 -1.32
CA MET A 123 5.53 -4.53 -1.63
C MET A 123 4.43 -3.49 -1.69
N GLY A 124 3.60 -3.58 -2.72
CA GLY A 124 2.37 -2.80 -2.85
C GLY A 124 1.18 -3.69 -2.56
N ILE A 125 0.24 -3.18 -1.78
CA ILE A 125 -1.02 -3.82 -1.46
C ILE A 125 -2.13 -2.86 -1.87
N ARG A 126 -3.11 -3.36 -2.62
CA ARG A 126 -4.35 -2.63 -2.91
C ARG A 126 -5.55 -3.48 -2.55
N ALA A 127 -6.63 -2.83 -2.14
CA ALA A 127 -7.88 -3.52 -1.85
C ALA A 127 -9.08 -2.74 -2.41
N VAL A 128 -10.11 -3.48 -2.79
CA VAL A 128 -11.44 -2.96 -3.14
C VAL A 128 -12.49 -3.72 -2.33
N ILE A 129 -13.24 -2.99 -1.51
CA ILE A 129 -14.23 -3.57 -0.60
C ILE A 129 -15.55 -2.86 -0.84
N ARG A 130 -16.63 -3.63 -0.97
CA ARG A 130 -17.97 -3.08 -1.20
C ARG A 130 -18.60 -2.62 0.12
N SER A 131 -19.65 -1.81 0.02
CA SER A 131 -20.43 -1.38 1.17
C SER A 131 -21.11 -2.54 1.91
N ASP A 132 -21.49 -3.60 1.18
CA ASP A 132 -22.20 -4.78 1.68
C ASP A 132 -21.28 -5.96 2.05
N ASP A 133 -19.96 -5.78 1.99
CA ASP A 133 -18.98 -6.84 2.24
C ASP A 133 -18.28 -6.69 3.60
N ASP A 134 -19.07 -6.83 4.67
CA ASP A 134 -18.59 -6.65 6.05
C ASP A 134 -17.53 -7.70 6.42
N ARG A 135 -17.70 -8.94 5.97
CA ARG A 135 -16.76 -10.03 6.23
C ARG A 135 -15.39 -9.74 5.64
N GLU A 136 -15.33 -9.29 4.38
CA GLU A 136 -14.07 -8.95 3.74
C GLU A 136 -13.44 -7.70 4.38
N ARG A 137 -14.25 -6.70 4.74
CA ARG A 137 -13.79 -5.51 5.48
C ARG A 137 -13.12 -5.87 6.79
N GLU A 138 -13.76 -6.72 7.59
CA GLU A 138 -13.21 -7.19 8.86
C GLU A 138 -11.93 -8.01 8.67
N LEU A 139 -11.90 -8.92 7.70
CA LEU A 139 -10.73 -9.75 7.41
C LEU A 139 -9.55 -8.90 6.95
N ALA A 140 -9.79 -7.95 6.05
CA ALA A 140 -8.78 -6.99 5.60
C ALA A 140 -8.28 -6.13 6.78
N ALA A 141 -9.17 -5.64 7.64
CA ALA A 141 -8.78 -4.87 8.83
C ALA A 141 -7.87 -5.68 9.76
N ARG A 142 -8.23 -6.95 10.06
CA ARG A 142 -7.38 -7.85 10.87
C ARG A 142 -6.03 -8.12 10.20
N PHE A 143 -6.01 -8.30 8.88
CA PHE A 143 -4.77 -8.46 8.12
C PHE A 143 -3.86 -7.23 8.22
N PHE A 144 -4.37 -6.03 7.94
CA PHE A 144 -3.57 -4.80 8.04
C PHE A 144 -3.13 -4.50 9.49
N ARG A 145 -3.96 -4.83 10.48
CA ARG A 145 -3.61 -4.73 11.90
C ARG A 145 -2.46 -5.67 12.27
N ALA A 146 -2.50 -6.91 11.78
CA ALA A 146 -1.42 -7.87 11.96
C ALA A 146 -0.14 -7.41 11.24
N LEU A 147 -0.25 -6.89 10.02
CA LEU A 147 0.86 -6.32 9.26
C LEU A 147 1.51 -5.12 9.97
N GLY A 148 0.71 -4.26 10.60
CA GLY A 148 1.16 -3.11 11.37
C GLY A 148 2.05 -3.48 12.57
N LYS A 149 1.88 -4.68 13.15
CA LYS A 149 2.79 -5.19 14.21
C LYS A 149 4.22 -5.39 13.72
N LEU A 150 4.40 -5.53 12.41
CA LEU A 150 5.63 -5.98 11.78
C LEU A 150 6.38 -4.84 11.14
N THR A 151 5.68 -4.01 10.38
CA THR A 151 6.27 -2.88 9.67
C THR A 151 6.81 -1.88 10.68
N ALA A 152 8.08 -1.47 10.51
CA ALA A 152 8.71 -0.48 11.40
C ALA A 152 7.79 0.73 11.60
N ARG A 153 7.73 1.26 12.83
CA ARG A 153 6.91 2.42 13.24
C ARG A 153 7.16 3.71 12.44
N SER A 154 8.08 3.69 11.48
CA SER A 154 8.65 4.81 10.75
C SER A 154 7.79 5.32 9.57
N GLY A 155 6.67 4.66 9.24
CA GLY A 155 5.71 5.11 8.22
C GLY A 155 6.33 5.35 6.83
N ALA A 156 5.74 6.29 6.07
CA ALA A 156 6.16 6.65 4.71
C ALA A 156 7.66 6.96 4.57
N SER A 157 8.27 7.55 5.62
CA SER A 157 9.66 8.00 5.59
C SER A 157 10.64 6.85 5.35
N ALA A 158 10.40 5.71 6.00
CA ALA A 158 11.27 4.52 5.89
C ALA A 158 10.99 3.66 4.65
N VAL A 159 9.83 3.85 3.99
CA VAL A 159 9.48 3.08 2.80
C VAL A 159 9.96 3.81 1.55
N VAL A 160 9.59 5.08 1.39
CA VAL A 160 9.84 5.90 0.18
C VAL A 160 10.24 7.36 0.50
N GLY A 161 10.56 7.67 1.76
CA GLY A 161 10.98 9.02 2.17
C GLY A 161 12.48 9.13 2.41
N VAL A 162 12.86 10.02 3.33
CA VAL A 162 14.28 10.39 3.58
C VAL A 162 15.10 9.20 4.08
N ASP A 163 14.45 8.28 4.79
CA ASP A 163 15.06 7.06 5.32
C ASP A 163 14.77 5.85 4.41
N GLY A 164 14.13 6.08 3.26
CA GLY A 164 13.78 5.05 2.29
C GLY A 164 14.97 4.69 1.41
N ARG A 165 15.00 3.45 0.93
CA ARG A 165 16.04 3.01 0.00
C ARG A 165 15.90 3.71 -1.36
N PRO A 166 17.00 4.10 -2.03
CA PRO A 166 16.92 4.71 -3.35
C PRO A 166 16.17 3.87 -4.38
N GLU A 167 16.27 2.54 -4.29
CA GLU A 167 15.54 1.65 -5.21
C GLU A 167 14.02 1.75 -5.03
N HIS A 168 13.53 1.96 -3.80
CA HIS A 168 12.11 2.14 -3.52
C HIS A 168 11.58 3.46 -4.09
N ILE A 169 12.36 4.52 -3.98
CA ILE A 169 12.02 5.84 -4.56
C ILE A 169 11.93 5.73 -6.08
N ALA A 170 12.86 5.01 -6.71
CA ALA A 170 12.86 4.77 -8.15
C ALA A 170 11.66 3.93 -8.62
N LEU A 171 11.20 2.97 -7.80
CA LEU A 171 10.07 2.11 -8.13
C LEU A 171 8.71 2.71 -7.79
N GLU A 172 8.61 3.66 -6.84
CA GLU A 172 7.34 4.25 -6.41
C GLU A 172 6.42 4.68 -7.58
N PRO A 173 6.89 5.33 -8.65
CA PRO A 173 6.04 5.68 -9.79
C PRO A 173 5.30 4.49 -10.41
N ALA A 174 5.93 3.32 -10.50
CA ALA A 174 5.28 2.11 -11.03
C ALA A 174 4.14 1.65 -10.12
N TYR A 175 4.36 1.60 -8.81
CA TYR A 175 3.29 1.26 -7.86
C TYR A 175 2.16 2.29 -7.85
N ARG A 176 2.47 3.59 -7.99
CA ARG A 176 1.43 4.62 -8.05
C ARG A 176 0.61 4.53 -9.34
N ALA A 177 1.23 4.19 -10.46
CA ALA A 177 0.51 3.89 -11.70
C ALA A 177 -0.42 2.67 -11.51
N TRP A 178 0.10 1.60 -10.90
CA TRP A 178 -0.68 0.42 -10.56
C TRP A 178 -1.87 0.73 -9.63
N PHE A 179 -1.71 1.58 -8.62
CA PHE A 179 -2.83 2.05 -7.79
C PHE A 179 -3.83 2.91 -8.57
N ALA A 180 -3.35 3.76 -9.47
CA ALA A 180 -4.19 4.62 -10.30
C ALA A 180 -5.08 3.81 -11.25
N GLU A 181 -4.55 2.75 -11.86
CA GLU A 181 -5.31 1.81 -12.71
C GLU A 181 -6.44 1.12 -11.92
N HIS A 182 -6.14 0.66 -10.71
CA HIS A 182 -7.13 0.06 -9.82
C HIS A 182 -8.24 1.03 -9.44
N MET A 183 -7.88 2.27 -9.10
CA MET A 183 -8.85 3.31 -8.80
C MET A 183 -9.77 3.59 -10.00
N GLN A 184 -9.20 3.71 -11.19
CA GLN A 184 -9.94 3.99 -12.42
C GLN A 184 -10.91 2.86 -12.79
N SER A 185 -10.49 1.60 -12.61
CA SER A 185 -11.29 0.42 -12.95
C SER A 185 -12.46 0.22 -11.98
N ASN A 186 -12.30 0.58 -10.71
CA ASN A 186 -13.29 0.28 -9.68
C ASN A 186 -14.15 1.46 -9.23
N MET A 187 -13.66 2.71 -9.28
CA MET A 187 -14.38 3.85 -8.68
C MET A 187 -15.80 4.04 -9.24
N THR A 188 -15.96 4.02 -10.57
CA THR A 188 -17.30 4.14 -11.19
C THR A 188 -18.25 3.05 -10.70
N LYS A 189 -17.73 1.83 -10.52
CA LYS A 189 -18.52 0.67 -10.08
C LYS A 189 -18.93 0.81 -8.63
N LEU A 190 -18.00 1.19 -7.75
CA LEU A 190 -18.26 1.44 -6.34
C LEU A 190 -19.32 2.54 -6.14
N VAL A 191 -19.19 3.65 -6.88
CA VAL A 191 -20.18 4.74 -6.86
C VAL A 191 -21.56 4.27 -7.33
N ALA A 192 -21.60 3.35 -8.30
CA ALA A 192 -22.84 2.79 -8.83
C ALA A 192 -23.34 1.55 -8.06
N ASN A 193 -22.68 1.15 -6.97
CA ASN A 193 -22.93 -0.10 -6.24
C ASN A 193 -22.92 -1.36 -7.14
N ILE A 194 -22.00 -1.40 -8.09
CA ILE A 194 -21.74 -2.53 -9.00
C ILE A 194 -20.52 -3.30 -8.48
N ALA A 195 -20.52 -4.62 -8.68
CA ALA A 195 -19.39 -5.48 -8.35
C ALA A 195 -18.08 -4.97 -9.01
N PRO A 196 -16.97 -4.86 -8.25
CA PRO A 196 -15.63 -4.54 -8.76
C PRO A 196 -15.14 -5.49 -9.86
N GLU A 197 -14.14 -5.05 -10.64
CA GLU A 197 -13.44 -5.93 -11.61
C GLU A 197 -12.31 -6.71 -10.95
N ASN A 198 -11.69 -6.09 -9.96
CA ASN A 198 -10.53 -6.61 -9.28
C ASN A 198 -10.92 -7.49 -8.11
N ASP A 199 -9.98 -8.37 -7.77
CA ASP A 199 -10.05 -9.17 -6.58
C ASP A 199 -10.04 -8.28 -5.32
N PRO A 200 -10.69 -8.69 -4.21
CA PRO A 200 -10.83 -7.81 -3.04
C PRO A 200 -9.51 -7.33 -2.45
N LEU A 201 -8.48 -8.18 -2.46
CA LEU A 201 -7.10 -7.80 -2.16
C LEU A 201 -6.17 -8.28 -3.27
N GLU A 202 -5.23 -7.42 -3.63
CA GLU A 202 -4.20 -7.68 -4.61
C GLU A 202 -2.85 -7.15 -4.13
N ILE A 203 -1.78 -7.83 -4.51
CA ILE A 203 -0.41 -7.41 -4.21
C ILE A 203 0.48 -7.37 -5.45
N THR A 204 1.57 -6.62 -5.34
CA THR A 204 2.66 -6.60 -6.30
C THR A 204 4.00 -6.37 -5.59
N VAL A 205 5.07 -6.91 -6.16
CA VAL A 205 6.46 -6.73 -5.67
C VAL A 205 7.32 -5.94 -6.66
N ASP A 206 6.75 -5.52 -7.79
CA ASP A 206 7.44 -4.77 -8.85
C ASP A 206 6.62 -3.59 -9.40
N GLY A 207 5.38 -3.40 -8.90
CA GLY A 207 4.46 -2.38 -9.39
C GLY A 207 3.85 -2.68 -10.75
N ARG A 208 4.00 -3.91 -11.27
CA ARG A 208 3.57 -4.30 -12.63
C ARG A 208 2.78 -5.59 -12.62
N LYS A 209 3.34 -6.64 -12.01
CA LYS A 209 2.70 -7.95 -11.92
C LYS A 209 1.75 -7.96 -10.74
N THR A 210 0.45 -8.09 -11.05
CA THR A 210 -0.61 -8.21 -10.05
C THR A 210 -0.80 -9.66 -9.65
N MET A 211 -0.92 -9.91 -8.35
CA MET A 211 -1.28 -11.21 -7.78
C MET A 211 -2.46 -11.01 -6.84
N SER A 212 -3.47 -11.87 -6.96
CA SER A 212 -4.57 -11.94 -6.00
C SER A 212 -4.01 -12.32 -4.63
N LEU A 213 -4.50 -11.68 -3.56
CA LEU A 213 -4.10 -11.97 -2.18
C LEU A 213 -5.26 -12.61 -1.43
N MET A 214 -5.08 -13.87 -1.04
CA MET A 214 -6.01 -14.56 -0.14
C MET A 214 -5.54 -14.39 1.30
N VAL A 215 -6.40 -13.91 2.18
CA VAL A 215 -6.10 -13.82 3.61
C VAL A 215 -6.64 -15.06 4.30
N LYS A 216 -5.82 -15.69 5.13
CA LYS A 216 -6.23 -16.82 5.98
C LYS A 216 -5.80 -16.59 7.41
N GLU A 217 -6.69 -16.87 8.35
CA GLU A 217 -6.35 -16.90 9.76
C GLU A 217 -5.88 -18.30 10.15
N SER A 218 -4.73 -18.36 10.80
CA SER A 218 -4.25 -19.57 11.45
C SER A 218 -4.67 -19.58 12.92
N GLY A 219 -4.77 -20.78 13.47
CA GLY A 219 -5.06 -20.99 14.88
C GLY A 219 -3.87 -20.60 15.78
N PRO A 220 -3.67 -21.27 16.92
CA PRO A 220 -2.60 -20.91 17.86
C PRO A 220 -1.18 -21.12 17.31
N ALA A 221 -1.04 -21.83 16.19
CA ALA A 221 0.22 -22.11 15.52
C ALA A 221 0.12 -21.80 14.03
N TRP A 222 1.27 -21.51 13.44
CA TRP A 222 1.43 -21.38 11.99
C TRP A 222 1.06 -22.69 11.28
N SER A 223 0.30 -22.58 10.19
CA SER A 223 -0.02 -23.70 9.31
C SER A 223 1.25 -24.24 8.63
N ASP A 224 1.28 -25.54 8.34
CA ASP A 224 2.27 -26.08 7.41
C ASP A 224 2.05 -25.48 6.01
N PRO A 225 3.08 -24.92 5.35
CA PRO A 225 2.90 -24.27 4.06
C PRO A 225 2.37 -25.20 2.96
N SER A 226 2.70 -26.49 3.00
CA SER A 226 2.25 -27.46 1.99
C SER A 226 0.78 -27.82 2.21
N GLU A 227 0.36 -27.95 3.47
CA GLU A 227 -1.05 -28.13 3.83
C GLU A 227 -1.88 -26.89 3.50
N LEU A 228 -1.36 -25.69 3.80
CA LEU A 228 -1.97 -24.41 3.45
C LEU A 228 -2.17 -24.29 1.93
N ALA A 229 -1.13 -24.57 1.16
CA ALA A 229 -1.16 -24.53 -0.29
C ALA A 229 -2.19 -25.52 -0.86
N ARG A 230 -2.26 -26.74 -0.31
CA ARG A 230 -3.21 -27.76 -0.72
C ARG A 230 -4.65 -27.35 -0.41
N ALA A 231 -4.91 -26.92 0.82
CA ALA A 231 -6.24 -26.52 1.29
C ALA A 231 -6.83 -25.38 0.44
N ILE A 232 -6.00 -24.42 0.03
CA ILE A 232 -6.45 -23.29 -0.80
C ILE A 232 -6.70 -23.69 -2.25
N VAL A 233 -5.95 -24.66 -2.79
CA VAL A 233 -6.23 -25.20 -4.12
C VAL A 233 -7.49 -26.08 -4.12
N GLU A 234 -7.74 -26.83 -3.04
CA GLU A 234 -8.92 -27.68 -2.89
C GLU A 234 -10.20 -26.86 -2.63
N HIS A 235 -10.09 -25.78 -1.85
CA HIS A 235 -11.19 -24.89 -1.50
C HIS A 235 -10.82 -23.42 -1.73
N PRO A 236 -10.69 -22.99 -3.00
CA PRO A 236 -10.30 -21.64 -3.31
C PRO A 236 -11.40 -20.64 -2.93
N LEU A 237 -11.04 -19.60 -2.18
CA LEU A 237 -11.94 -18.48 -1.85
C LEU A 237 -12.20 -17.57 -3.06
N MET A 238 -11.37 -17.68 -4.10
CA MET A 238 -11.45 -16.92 -5.34
C MET A 238 -10.85 -17.73 -6.51
N PRO A 239 -11.23 -17.44 -7.77
CA PRO A 239 -10.76 -18.22 -8.92
C PRO A 239 -9.23 -18.26 -9.04
N ILE A 240 -8.63 -19.45 -8.99
CA ILE A 240 -7.20 -19.64 -9.21
C ILE A 240 -6.92 -19.98 -10.68
N THR A 241 -6.19 -19.10 -11.37
CA THR A 241 -5.77 -19.35 -12.74
C THR A 241 -4.49 -20.19 -12.77
N ARG A 242 -4.52 -21.35 -13.43
CA ARG A 242 -3.34 -22.20 -13.60
C ARG A 242 -2.22 -21.45 -14.34
N GLY A 243 -0.97 -21.68 -13.92
CA GLY A 243 0.22 -21.03 -14.47
C GLY A 243 0.40 -19.57 -14.05
N ARG A 244 -0.52 -19.00 -13.26
CA ARG A 244 -0.38 -17.67 -12.66
C ARG A 244 -0.01 -17.77 -11.19
N ASP A 245 0.70 -16.75 -10.73
CA ASP A 245 1.08 -16.63 -9.34
C ASP A 245 -0.04 -15.93 -8.56
N PHE A 246 -0.25 -16.38 -7.33
CA PHE A 246 -1.16 -15.76 -6.36
C PHE A 246 -0.48 -15.75 -4.99
N ALA A 247 -1.00 -14.94 -4.09
CA ALA A 247 -0.42 -14.75 -2.76
C ALA A 247 -1.37 -15.21 -1.66
N ILE A 248 -0.78 -15.69 -0.56
CA ILE A 248 -1.51 -15.96 0.68
C ILE A 248 -0.90 -15.12 1.79
N GLY A 249 -1.73 -14.33 2.46
CA GLY A 249 -1.43 -13.66 3.71
C GLY A 249 -1.99 -14.46 4.87
N GLU A 250 -1.13 -15.21 5.55
CA GLU A 250 -1.50 -15.98 6.73
C GLU A 250 -1.34 -15.10 7.98
N ILE A 251 -2.43 -14.88 8.72
CA ILE A 251 -2.40 -14.21 10.02
C ILE A 251 -2.11 -15.27 11.08
N GLY A 252 -0.97 -15.16 11.75
CA GLY A 252 -0.52 -16.11 12.78
C GLY A 252 -0.46 -15.51 14.18
N PRO A 253 0.07 -16.26 15.16
CA PRO A 253 0.10 -15.85 16.57
C PRO A 253 0.92 -14.59 16.82
N ASP A 254 2.01 -14.41 16.07
CA ASP A 254 3.00 -13.34 16.27
C ASP A 254 3.16 -12.40 15.07
N GLY A 255 2.37 -12.56 14.00
CA GLY A 255 2.53 -11.74 12.81
C GLY A 255 1.72 -12.14 11.59
N VAL A 256 2.29 -11.86 10.41
CA VAL A 256 1.75 -12.23 9.11
C VAL A 256 2.82 -13.01 8.36
N ARG A 257 2.43 -14.07 7.64
CA ARG A 257 3.32 -14.78 6.74
C ARG A 257 2.79 -14.66 5.33
N MET A 258 3.66 -14.25 4.42
CA MET A 258 3.34 -14.10 3.01
C MET A 258 3.90 -15.27 2.21
N HIS A 259 3.05 -15.89 1.41
CA HIS A 259 3.43 -16.96 0.50
C HIS A 259 3.09 -16.55 -0.92
N VAL A 260 4.00 -16.79 -1.87
CA VAL A 260 3.70 -16.69 -3.30
C VAL A 260 3.67 -18.10 -3.87
N LEU A 261 2.53 -18.46 -4.43
CA LEU A 261 2.24 -19.78 -4.93
C LEU A 261 1.88 -19.72 -6.39
N ARG A 262 2.07 -20.84 -7.07
CA ARG A 262 1.63 -21.07 -8.44
C ARG A 262 0.99 -22.44 -8.53
N VAL A 263 -0.21 -22.51 -9.09
CA VAL A 263 -0.77 -23.79 -9.52
C VAL A 263 -0.13 -24.14 -10.85
N ARG A 264 0.59 -25.26 -10.92
CA ARG A 264 1.27 -25.67 -12.17
C ARG A 264 0.25 -25.97 -13.26
N ALA A 265 0.54 -25.51 -14.47
CA ALA A 265 -0.31 -25.73 -15.63
C ALA A 265 -0.40 -27.22 -16.03
N THR A 266 0.67 -27.98 -15.78
CA THR A 266 0.82 -29.37 -16.21
C THR A 266 0.00 -30.36 -15.38
N ASP A 267 0.05 -30.25 -14.06
CA ASP A 267 -0.56 -31.24 -13.14
C ASP A 267 -1.53 -30.66 -12.13
N GLY A 268 -1.79 -29.35 -12.17
CA GLY A 268 -2.72 -28.68 -11.25
C GLY A 268 -2.27 -28.68 -9.80
N LYS A 269 -1.04 -29.11 -9.48
CA LYS A 269 -0.53 -29.10 -8.11
C LYS A 269 0.02 -27.72 -7.74
N PRO A 270 -0.15 -27.29 -6.47
CA PRO A 270 0.49 -26.07 -6.00
C PRO A 270 2.01 -26.26 -5.91
N ALA A 271 2.74 -25.22 -6.31
CA ALA A 271 4.15 -25.03 -6.02
C ALA A 271 4.31 -23.71 -5.25
N ILE A 272 5.10 -23.73 -4.18
CA ILE A 272 5.46 -22.53 -3.44
C ILE A 272 6.72 -21.96 -4.10
N ASN A 273 6.58 -20.83 -4.77
CA ASN A 273 7.68 -20.20 -5.51
C ASN A 273 8.53 -19.31 -4.61
N ALA A 274 7.89 -18.64 -3.65
CA ALA A 274 8.56 -17.81 -2.67
C ALA A 274 7.81 -17.85 -1.34
N ARG A 275 8.57 -17.74 -0.25
CA ARG A 275 8.05 -17.59 1.10
C ARG A 275 8.76 -16.43 1.75
N ALA A 276 7.99 -15.45 2.21
CA ALA A 276 8.47 -14.41 3.10
C ALA A 276 7.72 -14.58 4.42
N VAL A 277 8.41 -15.10 5.44
CA VAL A 277 7.91 -14.97 6.80
C VAL A 277 8.15 -13.52 7.20
N VAL A 278 7.13 -12.91 7.81
CA VAL A 278 7.18 -11.53 8.25
C VAL A 278 6.88 -11.54 9.75
N THR A 279 7.93 -11.67 10.55
CA THR A 279 7.84 -11.56 12.01
C THR A 279 8.46 -10.26 12.53
N PRO A 280 8.09 -9.78 13.72
CA PRO A 280 8.77 -8.64 14.34
C PRO A 280 10.25 -8.90 14.58
N GLU A 281 10.67 -10.16 14.72
CA GLU A 281 12.07 -10.55 14.93
C GLU A 281 12.88 -10.46 13.63
N GLU A 282 12.36 -10.98 12.53
CA GLU A 282 13.00 -10.88 11.21
C GLU A 282 13.16 -9.42 10.77
N TYR A 283 12.15 -8.56 11.01
CA TYR A 283 12.30 -7.13 10.75
C TYR A 283 13.37 -6.47 11.61
N ARG A 284 13.47 -6.85 12.89
CA ARG A 284 14.51 -6.32 13.79
C ARG A 284 15.89 -6.78 13.35
N ALA A 285 16.05 -8.05 12.96
CA ALA A 285 17.28 -8.60 12.41
C ALA A 285 17.70 -7.88 11.12
N ALA A 286 16.79 -7.75 10.15
CA ALA A 286 17.05 -7.07 8.88
C ALA A 286 17.46 -5.60 9.07
N ASN A 287 16.80 -4.88 9.98
CA ASN A 287 17.18 -3.50 10.31
C ASN A 287 18.54 -3.41 11.02
N SER A 288 18.89 -4.41 11.84
CA SER A 288 20.19 -4.44 12.52
C SER A 288 21.32 -4.69 11.52
N GLU A 289 21.14 -5.67 10.62
CA GLU A 289 22.11 -5.96 9.56
C GLU A 289 22.33 -4.77 8.63
N GLU A 290 21.25 -4.06 8.26
CA GLU A 290 21.32 -2.82 7.47
C GLU A 290 22.15 -1.75 8.20
N ARG A 291 21.87 -1.50 9.49
CA ARG A 291 22.62 -0.54 10.29
C ARG A 291 24.09 -0.91 10.41
N ASP A 292 24.41 -2.19 10.58
CA ASP A 292 25.80 -2.66 10.68
C ASP A 292 26.52 -2.63 9.32
N SER A 293 25.81 -2.83 8.20
CA SER A 293 26.35 -2.63 6.86
C SER A 293 26.69 -1.16 6.61
N ILE A 294 25.75 -0.25 6.89
CA ILE A 294 25.95 1.21 6.74
C ILE A 294 27.10 1.68 7.63
N ARG A 295 27.19 1.19 8.88
CA ARG A 295 28.29 1.53 9.80
C ARG A 295 29.64 1.06 9.27
N ARG A 296 29.73 -0.15 8.69
CA ARG A 296 30.96 -0.67 8.08
C ARG A 296 31.37 0.12 6.85
N GLU A 297 30.41 0.50 6.01
CA GLU A 297 30.67 1.30 4.82
C GLU A 297 31.14 2.72 5.20
N LEU A 298 30.48 3.37 6.15
CA LEU A 298 30.91 4.67 6.70
C LEU A 298 32.31 4.59 7.32
N ALA A 299 32.62 3.55 8.10
CA ALA A 299 33.95 3.34 8.66
C ALA A 299 35.02 3.17 7.56
N THR A 300 34.67 2.51 6.45
CA THR A 300 35.55 2.31 5.30
C THR A 300 35.77 3.63 4.53
N VAL A 301 34.71 4.41 4.31
CA VAL A 301 34.78 5.73 3.66
C VAL A 301 35.56 6.72 4.52
N MET A 302 35.33 6.75 5.84
CA MET A 302 36.09 7.59 6.77
C MET A 302 37.56 7.19 6.82
N SER A 303 37.88 5.89 6.81
CA SER A 303 39.28 5.42 6.75
C SER A 303 39.96 5.82 5.44
N ARG A 304 39.26 5.74 4.31
CA ARG A 304 39.77 6.21 3.00
C ARG A 304 39.96 7.73 2.96
N SER A 305 39.03 8.49 3.54
CA SER A 305 39.11 9.95 3.64
C SER A 305 40.24 10.41 4.57
N ALA A 306 40.44 9.71 5.70
CA ALA A 306 41.57 9.95 6.60
C ALA A 306 42.93 9.66 5.92
N LEU A 307 43.02 8.58 5.14
CA LEU A 307 44.21 8.28 4.33
C LEU A 307 44.45 9.33 3.23
N ALA A 308 43.40 9.79 2.54
CA ALA A 308 43.54 10.84 1.53
C ALA A 308 43.97 12.20 2.12
N THR A 309 43.52 12.51 3.34
CA THR A 309 43.92 13.73 4.06
C THR A 309 45.39 13.67 4.53
N LEU A 310 45.89 12.47 4.88
CA LEU A 310 47.30 12.23 5.21
C LEU A 310 48.25 12.33 4.00
N VAL A 311 47.80 11.98 2.80
CA VAL A 311 48.60 12.09 1.57
C VAL A 311 48.75 13.55 1.11
N VAL A 312 47.78 14.43 1.39
CA VAL A 312 47.85 15.86 1.04
C VAL A 312 48.75 16.67 1.99
N THR A 313 49.05 16.16 3.19
CA THR A 313 49.89 16.84 4.19
C THR A 313 51.37 16.42 4.19
N LEU A 314 51.76 15.42 3.39
CA LEU A 314 53.18 15.13 3.12
C LEU A 314 53.68 16.07 2.00
N ALA A 315 54.20 17.22 2.44
CA ALA A 315 54.90 18.18 1.61
C ALA A 315 55.99 17.50 0.76
N LEU A 316 55.92 17.70 -0.56
CA LEU A 316 57.06 17.57 -1.46
C LEU A 316 58.09 18.64 -1.04
N PHE A 317 59.03 18.27 -0.17
CA PHE A 317 60.28 19.00 -0.03
C PHE A 317 61.12 18.72 -1.29
N THR A 318 61.10 19.65 -2.23
CA THR A 318 62.12 19.74 -3.28
C THR A 318 63.26 20.61 -2.75
N THR A 319 64.46 20.06 -2.64
CA THR A 319 65.69 20.83 -2.45
C THR A 319 66.28 21.15 -3.82
N ASP A 320 66.74 22.39 -4.00
CA ASP A 320 67.63 22.81 -5.10
C ASP A 320 68.94 21.99 -5.12
#